data_AF-A0A6I2UMB7-F1
#
_entry.id   AF-A0A6I2UMB7-F1
#
_cell.length_a   1.000
_cell.length_b   1.000
_cell.length_c   1.000
_cell.angle_alpha   90.00
_cell.angle_beta   90.00
_cell.angle_gamma   90.00
#
_symmetry.space_group_name_H-M   'P 1'
#
loop_
_entity.id
_entity.type
_entity.pdbx_description
1 polymer ?
#
loop_
_entity_poly.entity_id
_entity_poly.type
_entity_poly.pdbx_seq_one_letter_code
_entity_poly.pdbx_strand_id
1 'polypeptide(L)'
;MFMDDFFKPKFEKLYKNAPKIRHVDFNQGVDARLINEKNIKKLAEIPINPLRIAFDHWELHKTYEKAVRLAASAGITHLSNYLLYNFNDKPEELYYRMKMNIDLCDELNISIYSFPMKYHPIQDPNYFRDRDFMGDHWNRKFIRAIQAILNSTKGKIGKGKEFFERAFGKNEEEYFKRLYMPETMLIYRNFYEYETGLIDEWWNKLNNLNDIQRERLNNIVALNDFSNIESKTSDMCVLEVLKYYQIDKKACDAIEYQKKRKELNMKPIH
;
A
#
# COMPACT_ATOMS: atom_id res chain seq x y z
N MET A 1 -34.84 -48.47 -17.58
CA MET A 1 -33.79 -47.50 -17.96
C MET A 1 -33.60 -46.58 -16.78
N PHE A 2 -32.44 -46.58 -16.15
CA PHE A 2 -32.23 -45.77 -14.96
C PHE A 2 -32.18 -44.29 -15.35
N MET A 3 -32.59 -43.42 -14.44
CA MET A 3 -32.63 -41.97 -14.64
C MET A 3 -31.26 -41.44 -15.13
N ASP A 4 -30.18 -41.97 -14.59
CA ASP A 4 -28.81 -41.63 -14.97
C ASP A 4 -28.48 -41.96 -16.43
N ASP A 5 -28.96 -43.09 -16.95
CA ASP A 5 -28.71 -43.50 -18.34
C ASP A 5 -29.36 -42.54 -19.35
N PHE A 6 -30.49 -41.91 -18.96
CA PHE A 6 -31.18 -40.92 -19.79
C PHE A 6 -30.54 -39.54 -19.74
N PHE A 7 -30.12 -39.10 -18.56
CA PHE A 7 -29.64 -37.74 -18.34
C PHE A 7 -28.14 -37.59 -18.60
N LYS A 8 -27.31 -38.61 -18.33
CA LYS A 8 -25.85 -38.54 -18.48
C LYS A 8 -25.41 -38.14 -19.90
N PRO A 9 -25.91 -38.74 -21.00
CA PRO A 9 -25.51 -38.34 -22.36
C PRO A 9 -25.95 -36.91 -22.71
N LYS A 10 -27.06 -36.42 -22.10
CA LYS A 10 -27.54 -35.05 -22.27
C LYS A 10 -26.66 -34.06 -21.51
N PHE A 11 -26.27 -34.40 -20.28
CA PHE A 11 -25.35 -33.61 -19.48
C PHE A 11 -23.96 -33.53 -20.12
N GLU A 12 -23.42 -34.63 -20.64
CA GLU A 12 -22.11 -34.64 -21.32
C GLU A 12 -22.12 -33.80 -22.62
N LYS A 13 -23.27 -33.71 -23.32
CA LYS A 13 -23.44 -32.79 -24.46
C LYS A 13 -23.60 -31.33 -24.05
N LEU A 14 -24.27 -31.05 -22.93
CA LEU A 14 -24.50 -29.69 -22.42
C LEU A 14 -23.28 -29.11 -21.71
N TYR A 15 -22.57 -29.93 -20.94
CA TYR A 15 -21.41 -29.55 -20.14
C TYR A 15 -20.13 -30.04 -20.81
N LYS A 16 -19.40 -29.10 -21.42
CA LYS A 16 -18.02 -29.37 -21.83
C LYS A 16 -17.19 -29.60 -20.57
N ASN A 17 -16.70 -30.83 -20.38
CA ASN A 17 -15.74 -31.21 -19.34
C ASN A 17 -14.34 -30.63 -19.64
N ALA A 18 -14.27 -29.33 -19.89
CA ALA A 18 -13.01 -28.64 -20.08
C ALA A 18 -12.22 -28.65 -18.75
N PRO A 19 -10.89 -28.89 -18.80
CA PRO A 19 -10.04 -28.76 -17.63
C PRO A 19 -10.25 -27.39 -16.98
N LYS A 20 -10.50 -27.37 -15.65
CA LYS A 20 -10.63 -26.14 -14.88
C LYS A 20 -9.43 -26.00 -13.96
N ILE A 21 -8.82 -24.81 -13.96
CA ILE A 21 -7.87 -24.43 -12.92
C ILE A 21 -8.68 -24.26 -11.62
N ARG A 22 -8.27 -24.96 -10.56
CA ARG A 22 -8.91 -24.89 -9.24
C ARG A 22 -7.90 -24.30 -8.27
N HIS A 23 -8.36 -23.37 -7.45
CA HIS A 23 -7.57 -22.81 -6.36
C HIS A 23 -8.32 -22.95 -5.05
N VAL A 24 -7.56 -23.19 -3.98
CA VAL A 24 -8.05 -23.09 -2.60
C VAL A 24 -7.58 -21.75 -2.06
N ASP A 25 -8.52 -21.02 -1.47
CA ASP A 25 -8.27 -19.72 -0.87
C ASP A 25 -8.76 -19.73 0.59
N PHE A 26 -7.81 -19.73 1.54
CA PHE A 26 -8.11 -19.45 2.94
C PHE A 26 -8.10 -17.95 3.19
N ASN A 27 -9.25 -17.30 2.99
CA ASN A 27 -9.34 -15.85 3.05
C ASN A 27 -8.98 -15.26 4.43
N GLN A 28 -9.09 -16.05 5.51
CA GLN A 28 -8.73 -15.64 6.88
C GLN A 28 -7.22 -15.62 7.14
N GLY A 29 -6.41 -16.15 6.22
CA GLY A 29 -4.96 -16.30 6.41
C GLY A 29 -4.57 -17.33 7.46
N VAL A 30 -3.25 -17.54 7.57
CA VAL A 30 -2.64 -18.41 8.56
C VAL A 30 -1.67 -17.62 9.43
N ASP A 31 -1.55 -18.05 10.70
CA ASP A 31 -0.61 -17.47 11.65
C ASP A 31 0.81 -17.99 11.37
N ALA A 32 1.74 -17.07 11.10
CA ALA A 32 3.15 -17.39 10.85
C ALA A 32 3.80 -18.20 11.98
N ARG A 33 3.37 -18.00 13.24
CA ARG A 33 3.91 -18.68 14.42
C ARG A 33 3.59 -20.18 14.43
N LEU A 34 2.53 -20.59 13.75
CA LEU A 34 2.09 -21.98 13.70
C LEU A 34 2.68 -22.72 12.49
N ILE A 35 3.28 -22.02 11.51
CA ILE A 35 3.88 -22.66 10.33
C ILE A 35 5.15 -23.44 10.74
N ASN A 36 5.19 -24.70 10.32
CA ASN A 36 6.32 -25.62 10.49
C ASN A 36 6.39 -26.58 9.30
N GLU A 37 7.43 -27.41 9.22
CA GLU A 37 7.62 -28.32 8.09
C GLU A 37 6.44 -29.28 7.86
N LYS A 38 5.80 -29.76 8.93
CA LYS A 38 4.72 -30.74 8.81
C LYS A 38 3.47 -30.13 8.19
N ASN A 39 3.04 -28.97 8.69
CA ASN A 39 1.80 -28.37 8.19
C ASN A 39 1.98 -27.67 6.85
N ILE A 40 3.16 -27.10 6.54
CA ILE A 40 3.39 -26.47 5.23
C ILE A 40 3.43 -27.50 4.10
N LYS A 41 4.00 -28.69 4.35
CA LYS A 41 3.96 -29.82 3.42
C LYS A 41 2.51 -30.26 3.16
N LYS A 42 1.66 -30.26 4.20
CA LYS A 42 0.23 -30.54 4.04
C LYS A 42 -0.51 -29.47 3.25
N LEU A 43 -0.21 -28.18 3.47
CA LEU A 43 -0.77 -27.09 2.69
C LEU A 43 -0.34 -27.15 1.21
N ALA A 44 0.86 -27.66 0.92
CA ALA A 44 1.34 -27.84 -0.44
C ALA A 44 0.66 -28.99 -1.20
N GLU A 45 -0.03 -29.91 -0.51
CA GLU A 45 -0.80 -30.99 -1.15
C GLU A 45 -2.11 -30.50 -1.80
N ILE A 46 -2.55 -29.27 -1.49
CA ILE A 46 -3.74 -28.65 -2.06
C ILE A 46 -3.36 -27.48 -2.98
N PRO A 47 -4.19 -27.12 -3.97
CA PRO A 47 -3.85 -26.05 -4.92
C PRO A 47 -4.11 -24.66 -4.31
N ILE A 48 -3.44 -24.36 -3.20
CA ILE A 48 -3.57 -23.08 -2.49
C ILE A 48 -2.99 -21.94 -3.33
N ASN A 49 -3.78 -20.90 -3.59
CA ASN A 49 -3.32 -19.74 -4.35
C ASN A 49 -4.22 -18.51 -4.09
N PRO A 50 -3.75 -17.48 -3.37
CA PRO A 50 -2.48 -17.41 -2.64
C PRO A 50 -2.57 -18.05 -1.24
N LEU A 51 -1.44 -18.46 -0.67
CA LEU A 51 -1.33 -18.70 0.77
C LEU A 51 -1.17 -17.35 1.50
N ARG A 52 -2.13 -17.01 2.34
CA ARG A 52 -2.13 -15.77 3.14
C ARG A 52 -1.40 -15.99 4.47
N ILE A 53 -0.30 -15.31 4.73
CA ILE A 53 0.43 -15.40 6.01
C ILE A 53 0.34 -14.04 6.73
N ALA A 54 -0.15 -14.02 7.97
CA ALA A 54 -0.29 -12.77 8.72
C ALA A 54 1.08 -12.16 9.09
N PHE A 55 1.21 -10.83 9.01
CA PHE A 55 2.41 -10.07 9.41
C PHE A 55 2.03 -8.76 10.12
N ASP A 56 1.39 -8.92 11.27
CA ASP A 56 0.69 -7.82 11.96
C ASP A 56 1.63 -6.82 12.63
N HIS A 57 2.81 -7.28 13.08
CA HIS A 57 3.77 -6.46 13.83
C HIS A 57 5.21 -6.75 13.39
N TRP A 58 6.08 -5.72 13.44
CA TRP A 58 7.48 -5.88 13.07
C TRP A 58 8.24 -6.83 13.99
N GLU A 59 7.85 -6.95 15.27
CA GLU A 59 8.45 -7.92 16.20
C GLU A 59 8.39 -9.37 15.70
N LEU A 60 7.41 -9.71 14.86
CA LEU A 60 7.25 -11.04 14.27
C LEU A 60 8.15 -11.29 13.05
N HIS A 61 8.96 -10.32 12.60
CA HIS A 61 9.70 -10.38 11.33
C HIS A 61 10.49 -11.68 11.15
N LYS A 62 11.22 -12.16 12.16
CA LYS A 62 11.98 -13.42 12.08
C LYS A 62 11.08 -14.64 11.90
N THR A 63 9.97 -14.67 12.64
CA THR A 63 9.00 -15.76 12.56
C THR A 63 8.28 -15.76 11.21
N TYR A 64 7.88 -14.58 10.75
CA TYR A 64 7.26 -14.38 9.45
C TYR A 64 8.22 -14.78 8.31
N GLU A 65 9.46 -14.31 8.33
CA GLU A 65 10.48 -14.65 7.35
C GLU A 65 10.69 -16.17 7.27
N LYS A 66 10.84 -16.84 8.43
CA LYS A 66 10.95 -18.30 8.50
C LYS A 66 9.74 -18.99 7.88
N ALA A 67 8.53 -18.51 8.15
CA ALA A 67 7.29 -19.06 7.59
C ALA A 67 7.23 -18.92 6.06
N VAL A 68 7.60 -17.76 5.52
CA VAL A 68 7.70 -17.52 4.06
C VAL A 68 8.72 -18.43 3.41
N ARG A 69 9.92 -18.56 4.00
CA ARG A 69 10.97 -19.45 3.49
C ARG A 69 10.54 -20.92 3.50
N LEU A 70 9.86 -21.36 4.56
CA LEU A 70 9.27 -22.70 4.62
C LEU A 70 8.22 -22.92 3.53
N ALA A 71 7.33 -21.95 3.30
CA ALA A 71 6.34 -22.00 2.23
C ALA A 71 7.00 -22.12 0.85
N ALA A 72 7.99 -21.27 0.57
CA ALA A 72 8.76 -21.31 -0.68
C ALA A 72 9.46 -22.66 -0.88
N SER A 73 10.12 -23.19 0.17
CA SER A 73 10.80 -24.50 0.11
C SER A 73 9.85 -25.67 -0.13
N ALA A 74 8.58 -25.54 0.25
CA ALA A 74 7.52 -26.53 0.02
C ALA A 74 6.83 -26.35 -1.36
N GLY A 75 7.30 -25.40 -2.19
CA GLY A 75 6.76 -25.13 -3.52
C GLY A 75 5.60 -24.12 -3.57
N ILE A 76 5.25 -23.48 -2.44
CA ILE A 76 4.22 -22.45 -2.39
C ILE A 76 4.85 -21.10 -2.72
N THR A 77 4.73 -20.67 -3.97
CA THR A 77 5.39 -19.47 -4.51
C THR A 77 4.48 -18.25 -4.65
N HIS A 78 3.18 -18.40 -4.38
CA HIS A 78 2.19 -17.34 -4.45
C HIS A 78 1.61 -17.09 -3.05
N LEU A 79 2.00 -15.98 -2.47
CA LEU A 79 1.71 -15.56 -1.11
C LEU A 79 0.99 -14.22 -1.10
N SER A 80 0.29 -13.94 -0.01
CA SER A 80 -0.20 -12.61 0.28
C SER A 80 -0.30 -12.36 1.77
N ASN A 81 -0.50 -11.09 2.15
CA ASN A 81 -0.74 -10.72 3.53
C ASN A 81 -1.56 -9.44 3.62
N TYR A 82 -2.22 -9.27 4.76
CA TYR A 82 -2.77 -7.99 5.18
C TYR A 82 -1.74 -7.36 6.13
N LEU A 83 -1.35 -6.12 5.86
CA LEU A 83 -0.42 -5.37 6.70
C LEU A 83 -1.22 -4.34 7.48
N LEU A 84 -1.60 -4.68 8.70
CA LEU A 84 -2.32 -3.75 9.57
C LEU A 84 -1.39 -2.62 10.01
N TYR A 85 -1.83 -1.37 9.87
CA TYR A 85 -1.10 -0.19 10.36
C TYR A 85 -2.02 0.77 11.10
N ASN A 86 -1.48 1.77 11.79
CA ASN A 86 -2.25 2.71 12.61
C ASN A 86 -2.91 2.04 13.82
N PHE A 87 -2.26 1.04 14.41
CA PHE A 87 -2.64 0.50 15.71
C PHE A 87 -1.65 1.00 16.77
N ASN A 88 -0.79 0.12 17.28
CA ASN A 88 0.30 0.47 18.19
C ASN A 88 1.65 0.57 17.46
N ASP A 89 1.66 0.33 16.14
CA ASP A 89 2.85 0.36 15.32
C ASP A 89 3.29 1.79 15.02
N LYS A 90 4.60 2.00 14.86
CA LYS A 90 5.14 3.25 14.33
C LYS A 90 5.06 3.29 12.80
N PRO A 91 5.01 4.47 12.17
CA PRO A 91 4.94 4.60 10.71
C PRO A 91 6.03 3.80 9.96
N GLU A 92 7.27 3.84 10.42
CA GLU A 92 8.40 3.12 9.85
C GLU A 92 8.24 1.59 9.88
N GLU A 93 7.48 1.04 10.83
CA GLU A 93 7.27 -0.40 10.93
C GLU A 93 6.38 -0.94 9.81
N LEU A 94 5.46 -0.13 9.28
CA LEU A 94 4.76 -0.49 8.04
C LEU A 94 5.76 -0.58 6.87
N TYR A 95 6.68 0.39 6.76
CA TYR A 95 7.72 0.39 5.73
C TYR A 95 8.60 -0.86 5.81
N TYR A 96 9.10 -1.22 7.00
CA TYR A 96 9.94 -2.40 7.17
C TYR A 96 9.24 -3.68 6.72
N ARG A 97 7.96 -3.86 7.09
CA ARG A 97 7.16 -5.02 6.69
C ARG A 97 6.95 -5.10 5.18
N MET A 98 6.63 -3.98 4.54
CA MET A 98 6.50 -3.92 3.08
C MET A 98 7.83 -4.22 2.39
N LYS A 99 8.92 -3.59 2.83
CA LYS A 99 10.26 -3.77 2.25
C LYS A 99 10.73 -5.22 2.38
N MET A 100 10.54 -5.85 3.54
CA MET A 100 10.89 -7.26 3.76
C MET A 100 10.20 -8.19 2.75
N ASN A 101 8.93 -7.95 2.42
CA ASN A 101 8.23 -8.75 1.41
C ASN A 101 8.81 -8.57 0.01
N ILE A 102 9.23 -7.35 -0.35
CA ILE A 102 9.90 -7.08 -1.62
C ILE A 102 11.23 -7.80 -1.69
N ASP A 103 12.03 -7.70 -0.63
CA ASP A 103 13.33 -8.37 -0.55
C ASP A 103 13.17 -9.90 -0.64
N LEU A 104 12.18 -10.48 0.06
CA LEU A 104 11.87 -11.92 0.00
C LEU A 104 11.35 -12.37 -1.37
N CYS A 105 10.58 -11.53 -2.07
CA CYS A 105 10.17 -11.80 -3.44
C CYS A 105 11.37 -11.99 -4.36
N ASP A 106 12.32 -11.06 -4.29
CA ASP A 106 13.51 -11.06 -5.14
C ASP A 106 14.47 -12.20 -4.77
N GLU A 107 14.70 -12.41 -3.47
CA GLU A 107 15.62 -13.44 -2.96
C GLU A 107 15.13 -14.87 -3.27
N LEU A 108 13.84 -15.14 -3.04
CA LEU A 108 13.28 -16.48 -3.15
C LEU A 108 12.64 -16.75 -4.52
N ASN A 109 12.59 -15.75 -5.41
CA ASN A 109 11.86 -15.79 -6.68
C ASN A 109 10.38 -16.22 -6.50
N ILE A 110 9.71 -15.59 -5.53
CA ILE A 110 8.29 -15.82 -5.20
C ILE A 110 7.48 -14.52 -5.37
N SER A 111 6.16 -14.64 -5.33
CA SER A 111 5.25 -13.48 -5.40
C SER A 111 4.51 -13.30 -4.08
N ILE A 112 4.76 -12.20 -3.38
CA ILE A 112 4.04 -11.79 -2.17
C ILE A 112 3.25 -10.52 -2.52
N TYR A 113 1.93 -10.59 -2.43
CA TYR A 113 1.06 -9.41 -2.56
C TYR A 113 0.65 -8.91 -1.18
N SER A 114 1.10 -7.71 -0.83
CA SER A 114 0.78 -7.07 0.45
C SER A 114 -0.39 -6.10 0.29
N PHE A 115 -1.29 -6.12 1.27
CA PHE A 115 -2.45 -5.23 1.35
C PHE A 115 -2.39 -4.41 2.64
N PRO A 116 -1.78 -3.22 2.63
CA PRO A 116 -1.81 -2.35 3.80
C PRO A 116 -3.24 -1.93 4.16
N MET A 117 -3.63 -2.15 5.41
CA MET A 117 -4.97 -1.86 5.91
C MET A 117 -4.88 -1.00 7.16
N LYS A 118 -5.56 0.15 7.15
CA LYS A 118 -5.65 1.02 8.32
C LYS A 118 -6.48 0.30 9.38
N TYR A 119 -5.95 0.17 10.59
CA TYR A 119 -6.68 -0.32 11.73
C TYR A 119 -7.86 0.60 12.08
N HIS A 120 -8.96 -0.03 12.48
CA HIS A 120 -10.16 0.64 12.92
C HIS A 120 -10.83 -0.20 14.03
N PRO A 121 -11.03 0.37 15.24
CA PRO A 121 -11.58 -0.38 16.37
C PRO A 121 -13.10 -0.53 16.22
N ILE A 122 -13.53 -1.63 15.60
CA ILE A 122 -14.95 -1.90 15.32
C ILE A 122 -15.84 -2.12 16.56
N GLN A 123 -15.24 -2.30 17.73
CA GLN A 123 -15.94 -2.51 19.00
C GLN A 123 -15.96 -1.26 19.88
N ASP A 124 -15.18 -0.22 19.56
CA ASP A 124 -15.12 1.01 20.35
C ASP A 124 -16.31 1.92 20.00
N PRO A 125 -17.24 2.19 20.94
CA PRO A 125 -18.40 3.04 20.69
C PRO A 125 -18.06 4.45 20.20
N ASN A 126 -16.86 4.96 20.48
CA ASN A 126 -16.43 6.28 20.05
C ASN A 126 -16.05 6.32 18.56
N TYR A 127 -15.62 5.19 18.00
CA TYR A 127 -15.03 5.15 16.65
C TYR A 127 -15.80 4.26 15.69
N PHE A 128 -16.61 3.30 16.14
CA PHE A 128 -17.27 2.32 15.26
C PHE A 128 -18.16 2.92 14.16
N ARG A 129 -18.56 4.20 14.29
CA ARG A 129 -19.41 4.92 13.33
C ARG A 129 -18.64 5.86 12.40
N ASP A 130 -17.39 6.16 12.66
CA ASP A 130 -16.57 7.05 11.84
C ASP A 130 -15.30 6.34 11.33
N ARG A 131 -14.37 7.07 10.72
CA ARG A 131 -13.07 6.51 10.30
C ARG A 131 -11.91 7.33 10.89
N ASP A 132 -12.19 8.04 11.97
CA ASP A 132 -11.32 9.07 12.55
C ASP A 132 -10.34 8.53 13.59
N PHE A 133 -10.43 7.24 13.93
CA PHE A 133 -9.44 6.60 14.78
C PHE A 133 -8.01 6.85 14.27
N MET A 134 -7.13 7.26 15.18
CA MET A 134 -5.72 7.52 14.97
C MET A 134 -4.92 6.79 16.04
N GLY A 135 -3.97 5.95 15.62
CA GLY A 135 -3.07 5.26 16.55
C GLY A 135 -2.02 6.22 17.12
N ASP A 136 -1.41 5.83 18.24
CA ASP A 136 -0.59 6.72 19.09
C ASP A 136 0.62 7.35 18.37
N HIS A 137 1.17 6.64 17.38
CA HIS A 137 2.34 7.08 16.62
C HIS A 137 2.00 7.65 15.24
N TRP A 138 0.71 7.75 14.92
CA TRP A 138 0.23 8.16 13.61
C TRP A 138 -0.45 9.52 13.67
N ASN A 139 -0.42 10.24 12.55
CA ASN A 139 -1.15 11.49 12.37
C ASN A 139 -1.96 11.46 11.05
N ARG A 140 -2.92 12.37 10.90
CA ARG A 140 -3.83 12.37 9.74
C ARG A 140 -3.06 12.51 8.43
N LYS A 141 -1.97 13.29 8.40
CA LYS A 141 -1.14 13.48 7.20
C LYS A 141 -0.52 12.17 6.73
N PHE A 142 0.06 11.40 7.64
CA PHE A 142 0.75 10.16 7.27
C PHE A 142 -0.24 9.11 6.75
N ILE A 143 -1.42 9.02 7.37
CA ILE A 143 -2.52 8.17 6.87
C ILE A 143 -2.93 8.57 5.45
N ARG A 144 -3.08 9.88 5.19
CA ARG A 144 -3.49 10.40 3.88
C ARG A 144 -2.42 10.20 2.82
N ALA A 145 -1.14 10.33 3.18
CA ALA A 145 -0.02 10.02 2.30
C ALA A 145 -0.02 8.55 1.87
N ILE A 146 -0.16 7.61 2.82
CA ILE A 146 -0.26 6.18 2.51
C ILE A 146 -1.46 5.89 1.62
N GLN A 147 -2.63 6.46 1.91
CA GLN A 147 -3.81 6.31 1.06
C GLN A 147 -3.59 6.86 -0.36
N ALA A 148 -2.94 8.02 -0.50
CA ALA A 148 -2.63 8.61 -1.79
C ALA A 148 -1.70 7.71 -2.62
N ILE A 149 -0.66 7.14 -2.00
CA ILE A 149 0.26 6.20 -2.66
C ILE A 149 -0.49 4.93 -3.07
N LEU A 150 -1.29 4.34 -2.16
CA LEU A 150 -2.02 3.10 -2.41
C LEU A 150 -3.11 3.25 -3.48
N ASN A 151 -3.73 4.41 -3.60
CA ASN A 151 -4.70 4.67 -4.68
C ASN A 151 -4.03 4.51 -6.06
N SER A 152 -2.79 4.99 -6.21
CA SER A 152 -2.00 4.82 -7.44
C SER A 152 -1.60 3.36 -7.71
N THR A 153 -1.51 2.53 -6.67
CA THR A 153 -1.18 1.10 -6.80
C THR A 153 -2.42 0.17 -6.78
N LYS A 154 -3.64 0.74 -6.79
CA LYS A 154 -4.91 0.00 -6.63
C LYS A 154 -4.99 -0.80 -5.33
N GLY A 155 -4.43 -0.27 -4.24
CA GLY A 155 -4.54 -0.81 -2.89
C GLY A 155 -3.68 -2.04 -2.61
N LYS A 156 -2.80 -2.43 -3.54
CA LYS A 156 -1.90 -3.58 -3.38
C LYS A 156 -0.46 -3.21 -3.67
N ILE A 157 0.46 -3.92 -3.02
CA ILE A 157 1.89 -3.83 -3.26
C ILE A 157 2.34 -5.23 -3.70
N GLY A 158 2.88 -5.32 -4.90
CA GLY A 158 3.39 -6.57 -5.46
C GLY A 158 4.91 -6.56 -5.53
N LYS A 159 5.47 -7.59 -6.19
CA LYS A 159 6.90 -7.69 -6.50
C LYS A 159 7.42 -6.53 -7.35
N GLY A 160 8.74 -6.30 -7.28
CA GLY A 160 9.44 -5.31 -8.09
C GLY A 160 10.00 -4.17 -7.24
N LYS A 161 11.28 -4.31 -6.88
CA LYS A 161 12.01 -3.36 -6.06
C LYS A 161 11.96 -1.92 -6.58
N GLU A 162 12.22 -1.72 -7.87
CA GLU A 162 12.20 -0.37 -8.47
C GLU A 162 10.83 0.32 -8.30
N PHE A 163 9.74 -0.41 -8.52
CA PHE A 163 8.39 0.14 -8.35
C PHE A 163 8.10 0.45 -6.87
N PHE A 164 8.52 -0.43 -5.96
CA PHE A 164 8.38 -0.21 -4.52
C PHE A 164 9.17 1.01 -4.05
N GLU A 165 10.45 1.09 -4.36
CA GLU A 165 11.32 2.21 -3.98
C GLU A 165 10.83 3.52 -4.61
N ARG A 166 10.32 3.47 -5.85
CA ARG A 166 9.67 4.61 -6.49
C ARG A 166 8.44 5.07 -5.70
N ALA A 167 7.59 4.14 -5.26
CA ALA A 167 6.36 4.44 -4.53
C ALA A 167 6.62 4.93 -3.09
N PHE A 168 7.40 4.19 -2.32
CA PHE A 168 7.58 4.34 -0.87
C PHE A 168 8.95 4.85 -0.44
N GLY A 169 9.93 4.93 -1.33
CA GLY A 169 11.31 5.30 -0.99
C GLY A 169 12.23 4.10 -0.79
N LYS A 170 13.52 4.29 -1.08
CA LYS A 170 14.54 3.22 -0.95
C LYS A 170 15.01 2.98 0.48
N ASN A 171 14.73 3.92 1.38
CA ASN A 171 15.09 3.88 2.79
C ASN A 171 14.04 4.65 3.62
N GLU A 172 14.21 4.63 4.94
CA GLU A 172 13.30 5.28 5.89
C GLU A 172 13.22 6.79 5.70
N GLU A 173 14.34 7.47 5.38
CA GLU A 173 14.36 8.90 5.12
C GLU A 173 13.47 9.26 3.91
N GLU A 174 13.63 8.56 2.80
CA GLU A 174 12.79 8.75 1.62
C GLU A 174 11.33 8.39 1.90
N TYR A 175 11.08 7.37 2.74
CA TYR A 175 9.73 7.03 3.18
C TYR A 175 9.07 8.17 3.95
N PHE A 176 9.77 8.77 4.93
CA PHE A 176 9.26 9.95 5.62
C PHE A 176 9.12 11.17 4.69
N LYS A 177 10.03 11.36 3.71
CA LYS A 177 9.84 12.36 2.64
C LYS A 177 8.50 12.14 1.92
N ARG A 178 8.11 10.89 1.62
CA ARG A 178 6.79 10.59 1.05
C ARG A 178 5.65 10.90 2.02
N LEU A 179 5.79 10.57 3.30
CA LEU A 179 4.74 10.80 4.30
C LEU A 179 4.45 12.30 4.50
N TYR A 180 5.48 13.14 4.51
CA TYR A 180 5.32 14.60 4.60
C TYR A 180 4.86 15.25 3.28
N MET A 181 5.14 14.64 2.12
CA MET A 181 4.82 15.24 0.82
C MET A 181 3.32 15.56 0.66
N PRO A 182 2.95 16.73 0.12
CA PRO A 182 1.56 17.05 -0.21
C PRO A 182 0.90 15.95 -1.05
N GLU A 183 -0.34 15.60 -0.74
CA GLU A 183 -1.07 14.49 -1.39
C GLU A 183 -1.18 14.71 -2.90
N THR A 184 -1.43 15.95 -3.34
CA THR A 184 -1.47 16.32 -4.76
C THR A 184 -0.13 16.00 -5.44
N MET A 185 0.99 16.32 -4.79
CA MET A 185 2.32 15.98 -5.31
C MET A 185 2.59 14.47 -5.32
N LEU A 186 2.06 13.71 -4.35
CA LEU A 186 2.16 12.25 -4.37
C LEU A 186 1.37 11.63 -5.54
N ILE A 187 0.17 12.14 -5.81
CA ILE A 187 -0.71 11.63 -6.88
C ILE A 187 -0.12 11.94 -8.27
N TYR A 188 0.29 13.19 -8.51
CA TYR A 188 0.86 13.62 -9.80
C TYR A 188 2.39 13.71 -9.75
N ARG A 189 3.05 12.78 -9.04
CA ARG A 189 4.48 12.87 -8.74
C ARG A 189 5.37 13.06 -9.95
N ASN A 190 5.11 12.34 -11.05
CA ASN A 190 5.91 12.48 -12.27
C ASN A 190 5.85 13.90 -12.85
N PHE A 191 4.68 14.54 -12.83
CA PHE A 191 4.51 15.91 -13.28
C PHE A 191 5.32 16.88 -12.41
N TYR A 192 5.15 16.79 -11.09
CA TYR A 192 5.81 17.71 -10.17
C TYR A 192 7.33 17.52 -10.10
N GLU A 193 7.81 16.29 -10.25
CA GLU A 193 9.23 15.96 -10.23
C GLU A 193 9.93 16.37 -11.53
N TYR A 194 9.40 15.96 -12.69
CA TYR A 194 10.12 16.12 -13.95
C TYR A 194 9.76 17.38 -14.75
N GLU A 195 8.53 17.89 -14.61
CA GLU A 195 8.09 19.05 -15.41
C GLU A 195 8.21 20.37 -14.65
N THR A 196 8.10 20.36 -13.31
CA THR A 196 8.07 21.60 -12.52
C THR A 196 9.23 21.76 -11.53
N GLY A 197 9.85 20.66 -11.07
CA GLY A 197 10.86 20.69 -10.00
C GLY A 197 10.31 21.04 -8.60
N LEU A 198 9.00 21.23 -8.43
CA LEU A 198 8.39 21.70 -7.18
C LEU A 198 8.60 20.75 -6.00
N ILE A 199 8.79 19.45 -6.24
CA ILE A 199 9.06 18.48 -5.16
C ILE A 199 10.40 18.78 -4.50
N ASP A 200 11.43 19.09 -5.28
CA ASP A 200 12.76 19.37 -4.73
C ASP A 200 12.81 20.75 -4.09
N GLU A 201 12.11 21.74 -4.68
CA GLU A 201 11.95 23.06 -4.06
C GLU A 201 11.26 22.97 -2.68
N TRP A 202 10.13 22.27 -2.61
CA TRP A 202 9.41 22.00 -1.36
C TRP A 202 10.31 21.30 -0.33
N TRP A 203 11.02 20.26 -0.74
CA TRP A 203 11.87 19.47 0.14
C TRP A 203 13.04 20.30 0.70
N ASN A 204 13.66 21.11 -0.15
CA ASN A 204 14.74 22.01 0.27
C ASN A 204 14.26 23.06 1.26
N LYS A 205 13.10 23.71 1.00
CA LYS A 205 12.53 24.68 1.94
C LYS A 205 12.17 24.04 3.28
N LEU A 206 11.61 22.83 3.27
CA LEU A 206 11.25 22.09 4.48
C LEU A 206 12.48 21.67 5.30
N ASN A 207 13.60 21.33 4.65
CA ASN A 207 14.85 20.96 5.33
C ASN A 207 15.68 22.17 5.78
N ASN A 208 15.44 23.35 5.23
CA ASN A 208 16.08 24.59 5.68
C ASN A 208 15.41 25.21 6.92
N LEU A 209 14.30 24.65 7.40
CA LEU A 209 13.67 25.08 8.65
C LEU A 209 14.55 24.69 9.85
N ASN A 210 14.70 25.60 10.81
CA ASN A 210 15.31 25.26 12.10
C ASN A 210 14.39 24.36 12.94
N ASP A 211 14.89 23.83 14.06
CA ASP A 211 14.16 22.87 14.89
C ASP A 211 12.79 23.39 15.38
N ILE A 212 12.73 24.66 15.81
CA ILE A 212 11.49 25.29 16.29
C ILE A 212 10.47 25.45 15.15
N GLN A 213 10.95 25.86 13.97
CA GLN A 213 10.12 25.98 12.78
C GLN A 213 9.63 24.61 12.29
N ARG A 214 10.49 23.59 12.35
CA ARG A 214 10.18 22.23 11.96
C ARG A 214 9.15 21.61 12.88
N GLU A 215 9.28 21.80 14.19
CA GLU A 215 8.27 21.38 15.17
C GLU A 215 6.92 22.05 14.90
N ARG A 216 6.91 23.37 14.69
CA ARG A 216 5.69 24.12 14.35
C ARG A 216 5.04 23.61 13.06
N LEU A 217 5.83 23.41 12.00
CA LEU A 217 5.34 22.85 10.74
C LEU A 217 4.74 21.47 10.98
N ASN A 218 5.44 20.58 11.69
CA ASN A 218 5.01 19.21 11.94
C ASN A 218 3.66 19.19 12.68
N ASN A 219 3.46 20.05 13.68
CA ASN A 219 2.19 20.16 14.41
C ASN A 219 1.02 20.58 13.51
N ILE A 220 1.25 21.51 12.58
CA ILE A 220 0.22 21.96 11.62
C ILE A 220 -0.06 20.86 10.59
N VAL A 221 1.00 20.33 9.99
CA VAL A 221 0.92 19.30 8.94
C VAL A 221 0.25 18.05 9.46
N ALA A 222 0.51 17.63 10.70
CA ALA A 222 -0.08 16.44 11.33
C ALA A 222 -1.62 16.43 11.32
N LEU A 223 -2.27 17.61 11.37
CA LEU A 223 -3.72 17.75 11.33
C LEU A 223 -4.30 17.45 9.93
N ASN A 224 -3.48 17.56 8.89
CA ASN A 224 -3.88 17.41 7.49
C ASN A 224 -5.05 18.33 7.09
N ASP A 225 -5.04 19.55 7.62
CA ASP A 225 -5.93 20.62 7.22
C ASP A 225 -5.08 21.83 6.85
N PHE A 226 -5.16 22.22 5.58
CA PHE A 226 -4.39 23.32 4.99
C PHE A 226 -5.30 24.47 4.55
N SER A 227 -6.55 24.50 5.04
CA SER A 227 -7.38 25.70 4.95
C SER A 227 -6.82 26.80 5.86
N ASN A 228 -6.87 28.05 5.38
CA ASN A 228 -6.49 29.26 6.12
C ASN A 228 -5.13 29.14 6.84
N ILE A 229 -4.06 28.79 6.12
CA ILE A 229 -2.73 28.55 6.72
C ILE A 229 -2.19 29.78 7.46
N GLU A 230 -2.59 30.98 7.04
CA GLU A 230 -2.21 32.27 7.60
C GLU A 230 -2.74 32.47 9.03
N SER A 231 -3.82 31.78 9.42
CA SER A 231 -4.32 31.80 10.80
C SER A 231 -3.61 30.77 11.71
N LYS A 232 -2.89 29.82 11.12
CA LYS A 232 -2.22 28.72 11.85
C LYS A 232 -0.80 29.06 12.28
N THR A 233 -0.16 30.03 11.63
CA THR A 233 1.18 30.51 11.96
C THR A 233 1.46 31.87 11.32
N SER A 234 2.25 32.70 12.00
CA SER A 234 2.78 33.96 11.45
C SER A 234 4.24 33.85 10.99
N ASP A 235 4.87 32.68 11.15
CA ASP A 235 6.25 32.43 10.72
C ASP A 235 6.32 32.27 9.20
N MET A 236 7.01 33.19 8.54
CA MET A 236 7.07 33.27 7.08
C MET A 236 7.75 32.05 6.45
N CYS A 237 8.79 31.48 7.07
CA CYS A 237 9.46 30.30 6.55
C CYS A 237 8.54 29.08 6.59
N VAL A 238 7.78 28.92 7.68
CA VAL A 238 6.78 27.85 7.81
C VAL A 238 5.63 28.06 6.81
N LEU A 239 5.13 29.29 6.67
CA LEU A 239 4.08 29.63 5.70
C LEU A 239 4.50 29.32 4.27
N GLU A 240 5.74 29.61 3.89
CA GLU A 240 6.26 29.27 2.57
C GLU A 240 6.20 27.77 2.27
N VAL A 241 6.50 26.93 3.25
CA VAL A 241 6.38 25.47 3.10
C VAL A 241 4.91 25.03 3.08
N LEU A 242 4.03 25.66 3.87
CA LEU A 242 2.61 25.33 3.92
C LEU A 242 1.87 25.62 2.60
N LYS A 243 2.30 26.61 1.82
CA LYS A 243 1.71 26.94 0.51
C LYS A 243 1.69 25.76 -0.46
N TYR A 244 2.68 24.87 -0.43
CA TYR A 244 2.70 23.67 -1.29
C TYR A 244 1.57 22.68 -0.97
N TYR A 245 1.02 22.71 0.24
CA TYR A 245 -0.10 21.85 0.64
C TYR A 245 -1.46 22.42 0.22
N GLN A 246 -1.51 23.65 -0.30
CA GLN A 246 -2.72 24.28 -0.84
C GLN A 246 -2.88 24.08 -2.36
N ILE A 247 -1.98 23.35 -3.01
CA ILE A 247 -2.04 23.09 -4.45
C ILE A 247 -3.33 22.33 -4.79
N ASP A 248 -4.17 22.96 -5.60
CA ASP A 248 -5.50 22.44 -5.94
C ASP A 248 -5.41 21.20 -6.83
N LYS A 249 -5.95 20.10 -6.31
CA LYS A 249 -6.09 18.84 -7.04
C LYS A 249 -6.96 18.98 -8.29
N LYS A 250 -8.04 19.78 -8.26
CA LYS A 250 -8.96 19.91 -9.40
C LYS A 250 -8.30 20.53 -10.62
N ALA A 251 -7.42 21.52 -10.39
CA ALA A 251 -6.61 22.11 -11.45
C ALA A 251 -5.70 21.05 -12.10
N CYS A 252 -5.15 20.14 -11.30
CA CYS A 252 -4.27 19.07 -11.77
C CYS A 252 -5.03 17.99 -12.57
N ASP A 253 -6.20 17.58 -12.10
CA ASP A 253 -7.09 16.66 -12.80
C ASP A 253 -7.46 17.19 -14.21
N ALA A 254 -7.70 18.49 -14.33
CA ALA A 254 -7.98 19.12 -15.62
C ALA A 254 -6.78 19.08 -16.58
N ILE A 255 -5.56 19.32 -16.07
CA ILE A 255 -4.32 19.24 -16.86
C ILE A 255 -4.09 17.80 -17.34
N GLU A 256 -4.23 16.80 -16.46
CA GLU A 256 -4.03 15.40 -16.81
C GLU A 256 -5.07 14.93 -17.84
N TYR A 257 -6.34 15.33 -17.68
CA TYR A 257 -7.40 15.05 -18.64
C TYR A 257 -7.07 15.62 -20.03
N GLN A 258 -6.57 16.87 -20.10
CA GLN A 258 -6.16 17.48 -21.36
C GLN A 258 -4.97 16.77 -22.01
N LYS A 259 -3.97 16.34 -21.23
CA LYS A 259 -2.82 15.55 -21.73
C LYS A 259 -3.28 14.23 -22.34
N LYS A 260 -4.10 13.46 -21.62
CA LYS A 260 -4.66 12.18 -22.12
C LYS A 260 -5.48 12.36 -23.40
N ARG A 261 -6.27 13.44 -23.50
CA ARG A 261 -7.02 13.75 -24.74
C ARG A 261 -6.10 14.05 -25.93
N LYS A 262 -5.00 14.79 -25.72
CA LYS A 262 -4.03 15.06 -26.78
C LYS A 262 -3.33 13.78 -27.25
N GLU A 263 -2.91 12.92 -26.34
CA GLU A 263 -2.28 11.62 -26.66
C GLU A 263 -3.23 10.68 -27.44
N LEU A 264 -4.51 10.61 -27.05
CA LEU A 264 -5.51 9.82 -27.76
C LEU A 264 -5.81 10.36 -29.17
N ASN A 265 -5.77 11.67 -29.35
CA ASN A 265 -5.97 12.32 -30.64
C ASN A 265 -4.72 12.27 -31.55
N MET A 266 -3.56 11.85 -31.03
CA MET A 266 -2.31 11.72 -31.78
C MET A 266 -1.99 10.29 -32.21
N LYS A 267 -2.79 9.28 -31.83
CA LYS A 267 -2.58 7.91 -32.31
C LYS A 267 -3.06 7.80 -33.77
N PRO A 268 -2.18 7.49 -34.74
CA PRO A 268 -2.61 7.22 -36.10
C PRO A 268 -3.48 5.94 -36.09
N ILE A 269 -4.59 6.01 -36.82
CA ILE A 269 -5.40 4.84 -37.13
C ILE A 269 -4.54 3.97 -38.07
N HIS A 270 -4.05 2.85 -37.56
CA HIS A 270 -3.50 1.76 -38.37
C HIS A 270 -4.50 0.62 -38.41
#